data_AF-A0A952S4I0-F1
#
_entry.id   AF-A0A952S4I0-F1
#
_cell.length_a   1.000
_cell.length_b   1.000
_cell.length_c   1.000
_cell.angle_alpha   90.00
_cell.angle_beta   90.00
_cell.angle_gamma   90.00
#
_symmetry.space_group_name_H-M   'P 1'
#
loop_
_entity.id
_entity.type
_entity.pdbx_description
1 polymer ?
#
loop_
_entity_poly.entity_id
_entity_poly.type
_entity_poly.pdbx_seq_one_letter_code
_entity_poly.pdbx_strand_id
1 'polypeptide(L)'
;MKTTGKEIKIEYTQEAVDAMRAKGYNEDSIPSVGVHTFRRVHPDRVAKGRLNAKVRISIAVDLDILDYFKERAAKPDAAPYQTQINNELRRIMEADRNGEKTKPAFINDKDFLRELKEKLESV
;
A
#
# COMPACT_ATOMS: atom_id res chain seq x y z
N MET A 1 -8.65 8.67 25.78
CA MET A 1 -10.07 9.06 25.90
C MET A 1 -10.82 8.65 24.64
N LYS A 2 -11.93 7.90 24.76
CA LYS A 2 -12.79 7.58 23.61
C LYS A 2 -13.68 8.79 23.33
N THR A 3 -13.31 9.65 22.39
CA THR A 3 -14.19 10.70 21.89
C THR A 3 -15.29 10.07 21.05
N THR A 4 -16.45 9.85 21.66
CA THR A 4 -17.68 9.42 20.99
C THR A 4 -18.15 10.57 20.08
N GLY A 5 -18.01 10.40 18.76
CA GLY A 5 -18.47 11.41 17.79
C GLY A 5 -19.95 11.73 17.99
N LYS A 6 -20.30 13.03 17.93
CA LYS A 6 -21.66 13.55 18.14
C LYS A 6 -22.58 13.09 17.01
N GLU A 7 -23.75 12.56 17.38
CA GLU A 7 -24.82 12.22 16.43
C GLU A 7 -25.53 13.49 15.98
N ILE A 8 -25.80 13.58 14.68
CA ILE A 8 -26.62 14.63 14.07
C ILE A 8 -27.79 13.97 13.34
N LYS A 9 -28.98 14.53 13.53
CA LYS A 9 -30.18 14.12 12.79
C LYS A 9 -30.39 15.14 11.67
N ILE A 10 -30.45 14.66 10.43
CA ILE A 10 -30.73 15.49 9.27
C ILE A 10 -32.02 14.95 8.65
N GLU A 11 -32.99 15.83 8.47
CA GLU A 11 -34.23 15.52 7.77
C GLU A 11 -34.06 15.84 6.29
N TYR A 12 -34.30 14.84 5.44
CA TYR A 12 -34.35 15.01 4.00
C TYR A 12 -35.81 15.05 3.57
N THR A 13 -36.25 16.20 3.05
CA THR A 13 -37.58 16.38 2.45
C THR A 13 -37.58 15.93 0.99
N GLN A 14 -38.77 15.71 0.42
CA GLN A 14 -38.91 15.37 -1.00
C GLN A 14 -38.28 16.45 -1.91
N GLU A 15 -38.46 17.73 -1.57
CA GLU A 15 -37.87 18.85 -2.29
C GLU A 15 -36.33 18.82 -2.28
N ALA A 16 -35.73 18.43 -1.15
CA ALA A 16 -34.28 18.30 -1.05
C ALA A 16 -33.73 17.16 -1.90
N VAL A 17 -34.45 16.04 -1.97
CA VAL A 17 -34.13 14.88 -2.83
C VAL A 17 -34.23 15.27 -4.31
N ASP A 18 -35.29 15.97 -4.70
CA ASP A 18 -35.50 16.40 -6.08
C ASP A 18 -34.46 17.45 -6.51
N ALA A 19 -34.09 18.36 -5.61
CA ALA A 19 -33.01 19.32 -5.84
C ALA A 19 -31.63 18.65 -5.98
N MET A 20 -31.37 17.54 -5.26
CA MET A 20 -30.15 16.75 -5.44
C MET A 20 -30.17 15.98 -6.77
N ARG A 21 -31.31 15.41 -7.18
CA ARG A 21 -31.46 14.79 -8.49
C ARG A 21 -31.20 15.80 -9.62
N ALA A 22 -31.76 17.00 -9.51
CA ALA A 22 -31.55 18.08 -10.49
C ALA A 22 -30.08 18.55 -10.57
N LYS A 23 -29.30 18.41 -9.49
CA LYS A 23 -27.86 18.70 -9.45
C LYS A 23 -26.98 17.60 -10.02
N GLY A 24 -27.56 16.49 -10.49
CA GLY A 24 -26.83 15.38 -11.12
C GLY A 24 -26.17 14.41 -10.14
N TYR A 25 -26.65 14.33 -8.90
CA TYR A 25 -26.23 13.25 -8.00
C TYR A 25 -26.83 11.91 -8.47
N ASN A 26 -26.03 10.84 -8.42
CA ASN A 26 -26.49 9.49 -8.75
C ASN A 26 -27.59 9.04 -7.77
N GLU A 27 -28.59 8.30 -8.27
CA GLU A 27 -29.74 7.87 -7.45
C GLU A 27 -29.32 7.05 -6.22
N ASP A 28 -28.30 6.19 -6.35
CA ASP A 28 -27.75 5.39 -5.25
C ASP A 28 -27.03 6.23 -4.17
N SER A 29 -26.73 7.49 -4.48
CA SER A 29 -26.04 8.42 -3.57
C SER A 29 -26.98 9.41 -2.90
N ILE A 30 -28.26 9.45 -3.30
CA ILE A 30 -29.26 10.34 -2.70
C ILE A 30 -29.93 9.62 -1.53
N PRO A 31 -29.88 10.18 -0.30
CA PRO A 31 -30.60 9.60 0.83
C PRO A 31 -32.11 9.57 0.58
N SER A 32 -32.78 8.53 1.09
CA SER A 32 -34.24 8.46 1.04
C SER A 32 -34.86 9.61 1.83
N VAL A 33 -36.11 9.98 1.51
CA VAL A 33 -36.86 10.95 2.31
C VAL A 33 -37.02 10.44 3.74
N GLY A 34 -36.84 11.31 4.73
CA GLY A 34 -36.96 11.00 6.15
C GLY A 34 -35.79 11.50 7.01
N VAL A 35 -35.83 11.15 8.30
CA VAL A 35 -34.83 11.55 9.28
C VAL A 35 -33.69 10.54 9.30
N HIS A 36 -32.52 10.96 8.84
CA HIS A 36 -31.30 10.17 8.86
C HIS A 36 -30.40 10.61 10.00
N THR A 37 -29.91 9.62 10.77
CA THR A 37 -28.96 9.86 11.86
C THR A 37 -27.55 9.61 11.35
N PHE A 38 -26.75 10.66 11.29
CA PHE A 38 -25.35 10.57 10.91
C PHE A 38 -24.47 10.75 12.13
N ARG A 39 -23.34 10.05 12.14
CA ARG A 39 -22.30 10.27 13.13
C ARG A 39 -21.27 11.22 12.56
N ARG A 40 -21.07 12.39 13.17
CA ARG A 40 -19.92 13.22 12.80
C ARG A 40 -18.65 12.50 13.20
N VAL A 41 -17.90 12.10 12.20
CA VAL A 41 -16.54 11.59 12.36
C VAL A 41 -15.59 12.78 12.22
N HIS A 42 -14.61 12.89 13.11
CA HIS A 42 -13.58 13.92 13.01
C HIS A 42 -12.87 13.85 11.64
N PRO A 43 -12.60 14.97 10.94
CA PRO A 43 -11.98 14.97 9.61
C PRO A 43 -10.71 14.11 9.50
N ASP A 44 -9.87 14.11 10.54
CA ASP A 44 -8.64 13.30 10.62
C ASP A 44 -8.85 11.78 10.53
N ARG A 45 -10.08 11.30 10.78
CA ARG A 45 -10.45 9.88 10.59
C ARG A 45 -11.02 9.59 9.20
N VAL A 46 -11.49 10.62 8.49
CA VAL A 46 -12.05 10.50 7.14
C VAL A 46 -10.95 10.62 6.09
N ALA A 47 -9.88 11.38 6.37
CA ALA A 47 -8.79 11.67 5.44
C ALA A 47 -7.57 10.72 5.49
N LYS A 48 -7.61 9.61 6.25
CA LYS A 48 -6.57 8.56 6.11
C LYS A 48 -7.04 7.52 5.11
N GLY A 49 -6.88 7.83 3.82
CA GLY A 49 -6.81 6.81 2.77
C GLY A 49 -5.92 5.66 3.22
N ARG A 50 -6.22 4.43 2.75
CA ARG A 50 -5.74 3.09 3.15
C ARG A 50 -4.21 2.91 3.38
N LEU A 51 -3.57 3.74 4.18
CA LEU A 51 -2.11 3.86 4.19
C LEU A 51 -1.42 2.94 5.20
N ASN A 52 -2.15 2.34 6.15
CA ASN A 52 -1.55 1.48 7.18
C ASN A 52 -2.51 0.38 7.66
N ALA A 53 -3.27 -0.25 6.76
CA ALA A 53 -4.02 -1.44 7.15
C ALA A 53 -3.03 -2.59 7.40
N LYS A 54 -2.96 -3.10 8.65
CA LYS A 54 -2.23 -4.33 8.94
C LYS A 54 -2.98 -5.48 8.28
N VAL A 55 -2.43 -6.01 7.19
CA VAL A 55 -2.97 -7.16 6.49
C VAL A 55 -2.25 -8.42 6.96
N ARG A 56 -3.00 -9.46 7.30
CA ARG A 56 -2.45 -10.80 7.58
C ARG A 56 -2.64 -11.66 6.34
N ILE A 57 -1.55 -12.19 5.82
CA ILE A 57 -1.57 -13.20 4.76
C ILE A 57 -1.09 -14.53 5.35
N SER A 58 -1.58 -15.63 4.81
CA SER A 58 -1.06 -16.97 5.06
C SER A 58 -0.34 -17.42 3.80
N ILE A 59 0.94 -17.70 3.92
CA ILE A 59 1.80 -18.14 2.82
C ILE A 59 2.55 -19.38 3.28
N ALA A 60 2.74 -20.34 2.37
CA ALA A 60 3.70 -21.41 2.56
C ALA A 60 5.08 -20.89 2.13
N VAL A 61 6.08 -21.10 2.97
CA VAL A 61 7.49 -20.80 2.67
C VAL A 61 8.28 -22.07 2.96
N ASP A 62 9.38 -22.26 2.23
CA ASP A 62 10.27 -23.39 2.47
C ASP A 62 10.90 -23.30 3.86
N LEU A 63 11.20 -24.48 4.42
CA LEU A 63 11.67 -24.60 5.81
C LEU A 63 13.03 -23.92 6.01
N ASP A 64 13.91 -24.04 5.03
CA ASP A 64 15.25 -23.43 5.04
C ASP A 64 15.20 -21.90 5.06
N ILE A 65 14.26 -21.28 4.34
CA ILE A 65 14.02 -19.83 4.36
C ILE A 65 13.58 -19.42 5.76
N LEU A 66 12.64 -20.15 6.36
CA LEU A 66 12.17 -19.87 7.72
C LEU A 66 13.31 -19.96 8.74
N ASP A 67 14.12 -21.01 8.65
CA ASP A 67 15.22 -21.25 9.58
C ASP A 67 16.34 -20.21 9.43
N TYR A 68 16.67 -19.81 8.19
CA TYR A 68 17.59 -18.69 7.92
C TYR A 68 17.18 -17.40 8.67
N PHE A 69 15.92 -16.99 8.57
CA PHE A 69 15.47 -15.76 9.24
C PHE A 69 15.36 -15.91 10.76
N LYS A 70 15.06 -17.11 11.28
CA LYS A 70 15.08 -17.38 12.73
C LYS A 70 16.48 -17.29 13.29
N GLU A 71 17.47 -17.91 12.63
CA GLU A 71 18.88 -17.84 13.04
C GLU A 71 19.39 -16.39 13.01
N ARG A 72 19.04 -15.64 11.96
CA ARG A 72 19.38 -14.22 11.87
C ARG A 72 18.73 -13.40 13.00
N ALA A 73 17.50 -13.71 13.38
CA ALA A 73 16.79 -13.06 14.48
C ALA A 73 17.30 -13.46 15.88
N ALA A 74 18.02 -14.58 16.01
CA ALA A 74 18.61 -15.01 17.28
C ALA A 74 19.87 -14.19 17.67
N LYS A 75 20.40 -13.38 16.76
CA LYS A 75 21.55 -12.50 17.03
C LYS A 75 21.15 -11.34 17.96
N PRO A 76 22.07 -10.88 18.82
CA PRO A 76 21.85 -9.67 19.61
C PRO A 76 21.49 -8.48 18.70
N ASP A 77 20.52 -7.67 19.15
CA ASP A 77 20.02 -6.49 18.45
C ASP A 77 19.41 -6.73 17.05
N ALA A 78 19.13 -7.99 16.69
CA ALA A 78 18.46 -8.31 15.43
C ALA A 78 16.95 -8.09 15.54
N ALA A 79 16.35 -7.60 14.44
CA ALA A 79 14.90 -7.49 14.33
C ALA A 79 14.24 -8.90 14.34
N PRO A 80 12.97 -9.04 14.77
CA PRO A 80 12.24 -10.30 14.66
C PRO A 80 12.16 -10.82 13.22
N TYR A 81 12.16 -12.14 13.02
CA TYR A 81 12.18 -12.76 11.69
C TYR A 81 11.05 -12.24 10.76
N GLN A 82 9.85 -12.01 11.30
CA GLN A 82 8.73 -11.45 10.54
C GLN A 82 9.03 -10.03 10.03
N THR A 83 9.66 -9.20 10.85
CA THR A 83 10.06 -7.84 10.47
C THR A 83 11.14 -7.88 9.39
N GLN A 84 12.09 -8.82 9.50
CA GLN A 84 13.12 -9.03 8.47
C GLN A 84 12.49 -9.41 7.13
N ILE A 85 11.59 -10.40 7.11
CA ILE A 85 10.86 -10.82 5.90
C ILE A 85 10.11 -9.63 5.28
N ASN A 86 9.38 -8.86 6.07
CA ASN A 86 8.66 -7.69 5.57
C ASN A 86 9.59 -6.63 4.97
N ASN A 87 10.78 -6.43 5.56
CA ASN A 87 11.76 -5.49 5.05
C ASN A 87 12.36 -5.95 3.72
N GLU A 88 12.68 -7.24 3.56
CA GLU A 88 13.17 -7.78 2.29
C GLU A 88 12.11 -7.68 1.19
N LEU A 89 10.85 -8.04 1.48
CA LEU A 89 9.74 -7.88 0.54
C LEU A 89 9.53 -6.41 0.13
N ARG A 90 9.68 -5.49 1.08
CA ARG A 90 9.61 -4.05 0.79
C ARG A 90 10.75 -3.60 -0.10
N ARG A 91 11.97 -4.08 0.16
CA ARG A 91 13.15 -3.75 -0.64
C ARG A 91 12.98 -4.20 -2.09
N ILE A 92 12.47 -5.41 -2.32
CA ILE A 92 12.16 -5.91 -3.68
C ILE A 92 11.13 -5.00 -4.35
N MET A 93 10.02 -4.70 -3.65
CA MET A 93 8.98 -3.81 -4.16
C MET A 93 9.52 -2.41 -4.51
N GLU A 94 10.45 -1.86 -3.72
CA GLU A 94 11.06 -0.55 -3.97
C GLU A 94 12.08 -0.59 -5.12
N ALA A 95 12.87 -1.66 -5.24
CA ALA A 95 13.79 -1.87 -6.35
C ALA A 95 13.05 -1.95 -7.69
N ASP A 96 11.95 -2.71 -7.75
CA ASP A 96 11.10 -2.84 -8.94
C ASP A 96 10.46 -1.50 -9.33
N ARG A 97 10.05 -0.69 -8.35
CA ARG A 97 9.39 0.61 -8.57
C ARG A 97 10.37 1.70 -9.00
N ASN A 98 11.56 1.72 -8.43
CA ASN A 98 12.57 2.74 -8.72
C ASN A 98 13.32 2.47 -10.02
N GLY A 99 12.99 1.38 -10.72
CA GLY A 99 13.66 1.01 -11.95
C GLY A 99 15.16 0.91 -11.74
N GLU A 100 15.59 0.41 -10.56
CA GLU A 100 16.95 -0.06 -10.36
C GLU A 100 17.10 -1.22 -11.35
N LYS A 101 17.47 -0.85 -12.59
CA LYS A 101 18.03 -1.75 -13.58
C LYS A 101 19.18 -2.36 -12.81
N THR A 102 18.98 -3.58 -12.31
CA THR A 102 20.06 -4.45 -11.89
C THR A 102 21.14 -4.24 -12.92
N LYS A 103 22.23 -3.57 -12.51
CA LYS A 103 23.38 -3.33 -13.39
C LYS A 103 23.66 -4.70 -13.98
N PRO A 104 23.42 -4.88 -15.27
CA PRO A 104 23.27 -6.24 -15.74
C PRO A 104 24.60 -6.95 -15.53
N ALA A 105 24.54 -8.25 -15.26
CA ALA A 105 25.71 -9.06 -14.95
C ALA A 105 26.86 -8.86 -15.96
N PHE A 106 26.54 -8.45 -17.18
CA PHE A 106 27.47 -8.11 -18.26
C PHE A 106 28.40 -6.90 -17.99
N ILE A 107 28.11 -6.03 -17.00
CA ILE A 107 29.05 -4.95 -16.62
C ILE A 107 30.33 -5.52 -15.98
N ASN A 108 30.26 -6.71 -15.38
CA ASN A 108 31.42 -7.39 -14.82
C ASN A 108 31.96 -8.52 -15.73
N ASP A 109 31.32 -8.74 -16.87
CA ASP A 109 31.76 -9.71 -17.87
C ASP A 109 32.83 -9.09 -18.76
N LYS A 110 34.08 -9.52 -18.55
CA LYS A 110 35.25 -8.97 -19.24
C LYS A 110 35.24 -9.29 -20.73
N ASP A 111 34.68 -10.43 -21.13
CA ASP A 111 34.64 -10.84 -22.52
C ASP A 111 33.63 -9.97 -23.29
N PHE A 112 32.47 -9.73 -22.69
CA PHE A 112 31.47 -8.80 -23.22
C PHE A 112 32.03 -7.36 -23.37
N LEU A 113 32.73 -6.86 -22.35
CA LEU A 113 33.32 -5.52 -22.40
C LEU A 113 34.41 -5.38 -23.47
N ARG A 114 35.17 -6.46 -23.74
CA ARG A 114 36.18 -6.49 -24.81
C ARG A 114 35.51 -6.39 -26.19
N GLU A 115 34.50 -7.20 -26.44
CA GLU A 115 33.76 -7.16 -27.71
C GLU A 115 33.06 -5.82 -27.94
N LEU A 116 32.49 -5.22 -26.89
CA LEU A 116 31.88 -3.90 -26.96
C LEU A 116 32.90 -2.83 -27.37
N LYS A 117 34.10 -2.88 -26.79
CA LYS A 117 35.18 -1.94 -27.10
C LYS A 117 35.61 -2.05 -28.57
N GLU A 118 35.86 -3.26 -29.05
CA GLU A 118 36.25 -3.50 -30.45
C GLU A 118 35.19 -2.99 -31.43
N LYS A 119 33.92 -3.18 -31.10
CA LYS A 119 32.81 -2.70 -31.94
C LYS A 119 32.69 -1.17 -31.95
N LEU A 120 32.94 -0.52 -30.82
CA LEU A 120 32.95 0.95 -30.72
C LEU A 120 34.14 1.60 -31.44
N GLU A 121 35.30 0.95 -31.48
CA GLU A 121 36.48 1.42 -32.23
C GLU A 121 36.32 1.22 -33.75
N SER A 122 35.40 0.36 -34.17
CA SER A 122 35.06 0.10 -35.58
C SER A 122 33.96 1.01 -36.17
N VAL A 123 33.40 1.93 -35.37
CA VAL A 123 32.34 2.89 -35.72
C VAL A 123 32.90 4.31 -35.72
#